data_AF-A0A6A4ZZ03-F1
#
_entry.id   AF-A0A6A4ZZ03-F1
#
_cell.length_a   1.000
_cell.length_b   1.000
_cell.length_c   1.000
_cell.angle_alpha   90.00
_cell.angle_beta   90.00
_cell.angle_gamma   90.00
#
_symmetry.space_group_name_H-M   'P 1'
#
loop_
_entity.id
_entity.type
_entity.pdbx_description
1 polymer ?
#
loop_
_entity_poly.entity_id
_entity_poly.type
_entity_poly.pdbx_seq_one_letter_code
_entity_poly.pdbx_strand_id
1 'polypeptide(L)'
;MQSRFYIIVSTNHIAESQKRILVIMVGGISMQDITTVGIIGAGLLGSAIAFDLAMHGVKVVLFDRDPTITTPDALRHASYSVLQPLWRLGYIPQIMVGNAVKNIRGVHTLEGVAEHAPQLIIEAIPEDLALKKSLLRELERLTPPTTILGTSSISLNVNDIAAGCLRPANFLGIRFMHPCVLIPFVELTASASTDPETLLRVQSYLSTVHKICSTGPTRRVLNVRVSWKLKSNLQKRPFN
;
A
#
# COMPACT_ATOMS: atom_id res chain seq x y z
N MET A 1 3.43 -2.93 -28.07
CA MET A 1 2.94 -1.54 -27.91
C MET A 1 3.44 -1.04 -26.56
N GLN A 2 4.41 -0.12 -26.54
CA GLN A 2 4.92 0.46 -25.29
C GLN A 2 3.89 1.46 -24.76
N SER A 3 3.24 1.14 -23.64
CA SER A 3 2.35 2.06 -22.94
C SER A 3 3.18 3.16 -22.29
N ARG A 4 3.05 4.40 -22.78
CA ARG A 4 3.65 5.58 -22.12
C ARG A 4 2.76 5.97 -20.94
N PHE A 5 3.23 5.74 -19.73
CA PHE A 5 2.59 6.25 -18.51
C PHE A 5 3.02 7.71 -18.29
N TYR A 6 2.04 8.61 -18.14
CA TYR A 6 2.28 9.99 -17.73
C TYR A 6 1.80 10.15 -16.29
N ILE A 7 2.71 10.36 -15.35
CA ILE A 7 2.36 10.81 -14.00
C ILE A 7 2.07 12.31 -14.11
N ILE A 8 0.80 12.70 -13.98
CA ILE A 8 0.42 14.11 -13.88
C ILE A 8 0.70 14.57 -12.46
N VAL A 9 1.93 15.03 -12.22
CA VAL A 9 2.25 15.82 -11.03
C VAL A 9 1.66 17.21 -11.26
N SER A 10 0.85 17.74 -10.33
CA SER A 10 0.37 19.12 -10.43
C SER A 10 1.55 20.08 -10.30
N THR A 11 2.00 20.64 -11.43
CA THR A 11 3.18 21.50 -11.52
C THR A 11 2.81 22.97 -11.77
N ASN A 12 1.82 23.52 -11.04
CA ASN A 12 1.38 24.91 -11.24
C ASN A 12 2.48 25.97 -10.97
N HIS A 13 3.68 25.57 -10.49
CA HIS A 13 4.79 26.47 -10.18
C HIS A 13 6.13 26.09 -10.84
N ILE A 14 6.15 25.20 -11.85
CA ILE A 14 7.40 24.75 -12.50
C ILE A 14 7.48 25.31 -13.92
N ALA A 15 8.63 25.88 -14.29
CA ALA A 15 8.90 26.38 -15.63
C ALA A 15 8.79 25.27 -16.70
N GLU A 16 8.26 25.59 -17.88
CA GLU A 16 7.96 24.64 -18.97
C GLU A 16 9.18 23.76 -19.38
N SER A 17 10.39 24.33 -19.31
CA SER A 17 11.66 23.63 -19.58
C SER A 17 11.97 22.54 -18.54
N GLN A 18 11.58 22.74 -17.28
CA GLN A 18 11.75 21.77 -16.19
C GLN A 18 10.65 20.69 -16.19
N LYS A 19 9.45 20.98 -16.72
CA LYS A 19 8.40 19.97 -16.93
C LYS A 19 8.86 18.87 -17.89
N ARG A 20 9.57 19.24 -18.97
CA ARG A 20 10.15 18.28 -19.92
C ARG A 20 11.24 17.40 -19.26
N ILE A 21 12.08 17.97 -18.40
CA ILE A 21 13.09 17.23 -17.65
C ILE A 21 12.44 16.25 -16.67
N LEU A 22 11.37 16.67 -15.97
CA LEU A 22 10.62 15.81 -15.05
C LEU A 22 10.01 14.60 -15.78
N VAL A 23 9.38 14.81 -16.94
CA VAL A 23 8.79 13.73 -17.77
C VAL A 23 9.87 12.78 -18.31
N ILE A 24 11.06 13.29 -18.68
CA ILE A 24 12.17 12.46 -19.16
C ILE A 24 12.78 11.63 -18.02
N MET A 25 12.82 12.13 -16.78
CA MET A 25 13.27 11.35 -15.63
C MET A 25 12.28 10.23 -15.21
N VAL A 26 10.99 10.36 -15.52
CA VAL A 26 10.02 9.25 -15.35
C VAL A 26 10.18 8.18 -16.45
N GLY A 27 10.77 8.53 -17.60
CA GLY A 27 10.92 7.67 -18.77
C GLY A 27 11.98 6.56 -18.68
N GLY A 28 12.54 6.29 -17.51
CA GLY A 28 13.59 5.28 -17.29
C GLY A 28 13.35 4.31 -16.15
N ILE A 29 12.25 4.44 -15.38
CA ILE A 29 11.96 3.53 -14.29
C ILE A 29 11.25 2.31 -14.88
N SER A 30 11.96 1.18 -14.97
CA SER A 30 11.35 -0.13 -15.21
C SER A 30 10.50 -0.51 -14.00
N MET A 31 9.31 0.10 -13.86
CA MET A 31 8.36 -0.27 -12.83
C MET A 31 7.84 -1.67 -13.16
N GLN A 32 8.33 -2.68 -12.43
CA GLN A 32 7.70 -3.98 -12.47
C GLN A 32 6.26 -3.83 -11.98
N ASP A 33 5.31 -4.27 -12.81
CA ASP A 33 3.89 -4.14 -12.51
C ASP A 33 3.54 -4.94 -11.24
N ILE A 34 2.91 -4.26 -10.28
CA ILE A 34 2.29 -4.93 -9.14
C ILE A 34 0.98 -5.53 -9.64
N THR A 35 0.97 -6.85 -9.82
CA THR A 35 -0.18 -7.60 -10.33
C THR A 35 -0.84 -8.46 -9.26
N THR A 36 -0.07 -8.85 -8.25
CA THR A 36 -0.51 -9.65 -7.11
C THR A 36 -0.12 -8.96 -5.81
N VAL A 37 -1.09 -8.81 -4.91
CA VAL A 37 -0.91 -8.19 -3.58
C VAL A 37 -1.21 -9.20 -2.48
N GLY A 38 -0.27 -9.36 -1.54
CA GLY A 38 -0.51 -10.10 -0.30
C GLY A 38 -1.11 -9.18 0.76
N ILE A 39 -2.14 -9.63 1.47
CA ILE A 39 -2.69 -8.95 2.63
C ILE A 39 -2.54 -9.86 3.84
N ILE A 40 -1.86 -9.40 4.88
CA ILE A 40 -1.59 -10.20 6.08
C ILE A 40 -2.52 -9.77 7.20
N GLY A 41 -3.43 -10.66 7.58
CA GLY A 41 -4.52 -10.44 8.52
C GLY A 41 -5.85 -10.29 7.79
N ALA A 42 -6.80 -11.21 8.04
CA ALA A 42 -8.15 -11.18 7.47
C ALA A 42 -9.19 -10.55 8.40
N GLY A 43 -8.75 -9.82 9.42
CA GLY A 43 -9.61 -8.98 10.25
C GLY A 43 -10.29 -7.85 9.47
N LEU A 44 -11.00 -6.97 10.18
CA LEU A 44 -11.83 -5.91 9.57
C LEU A 44 -11.08 -5.07 8.52
N LEU A 45 -9.91 -4.55 8.87
CA LEU A 45 -9.14 -3.67 7.98
C LEU A 45 -8.53 -4.46 6.80
N GLY A 46 -7.88 -5.58 7.07
CA GLY A 46 -7.24 -6.37 6.02
C GLY A 46 -8.25 -6.92 5.01
N SER A 47 -9.40 -7.43 5.46
CA SER A 47 -10.50 -7.82 4.58
C SER A 47 -11.02 -6.65 3.75
N ALA A 48 -11.18 -5.45 4.35
CA ALA A 48 -11.62 -4.27 3.62
C ALA A 48 -10.63 -3.85 2.51
N ILE A 49 -9.32 -3.87 2.80
CA ILE A 49 -8.27 -3.60 1.80
C ILE A 49 -8.28 -4.68 0.72
N ALA A 50 -8.41 -5.95 1.10
CA ALA A 50 -8.44 -7.07 0.15
C ALA A 50 -9.60 -6.95 -0.84
N PHE A 51 -10.82 -6.71 -0.37
CA PHE A 51 -11.99 -6.55 -1.24
C PHE A 51 -11.91 -5.31 -2.11
N ASP A 52 -11.39 -4.21 -1.56
CA ASP A 52 -11.17 -2.97 -2.28
C ASP A 52 -10.20 -3.14 -3.47
N LEU A 53 -9.04 -3.75 -3.26
CA LEU A 53 -8.11 -4.05 -4.35
C LEU A 53 -8.70 -5.07 -5.34
N ALA A 54 -9.37 -6.10 -4.83
CA ALA A 54 -9.93 -7.17 -5.64
C ALA A 54 -11.07 -6.70 -6.57
N MET A 55 -11.91 -5.75 -6.14
CA MET A 55 -12.94 -5.15 -7.00
C MET A 55 -12.35 -4.32 -8.16
N HIS A 56 -11.12 -3.82 -7.99
CA HIS A 56 -10.35 -3.17 -9.06
C HIS A 56 -9.59 -4.17 -9.97
N GLY A 57 -9.85 -5.48 -9.84
CA GLY A 57 -9.27 -6.51 -10.72
C GLY A 57 -7.91 -7.05 -10.28
N VAL A 58 -7.41 -6.65 -9.11
CA VAL A 58 -6.12 -7.09 -8.58
C VAL A 58 -6.22 -8.50 -8.01
N LYS A 59 -5.23 -9.35 -8.27
CA LYS A 59 -5.11 -10.65 -7.60
C LYS A 59 -4.65 -10.43 -6.16
N VAL A 60 -5.45 -10.85 -5.20
CA VAL A 60 -5.16 -10.68 -3.78
C VAL A 60 -4.95 -12.03 -3.12
N VAL A 61 -3.88 -12.15 -2.34
CA VAL A 61 -3.60 -13.30 -1.49
C VAL A 61 -3.87 -12.87 -0.06
N LEU A 62 -4.98 -13.33 0.51
CA LEU A 62 -5.39 -12.95 1.86
C LEU A 62 -4.96 -14.02 2.85
N PHE A 63 -4.08 -13.66 3.77
CA PHE A 63 -3.59 -14.54 4.82
C PHE A 63 -4.30 -14.27 6.15
N ASP A 64 -4.65 -15.34 6.85
CA ASP A 64 -4.81 -15.32 8.30
C ASP A 64 -4.41 -16.68 8.89
N ARG A 65 -3.90 -16.68 10.13
CA ARG A 65 -3.56 -17.92 10.84
C ARG A 65 -4.79 -18.76 11.15
N ASP A 66 -5.97 -18.15 11.25
CA ASP A 66 -7.22 -18.86 11.38
C ASP A 66 -7.72 -19.26 9.98
N PRO A 67 -7.64 -20.55 9.60
CA PRO A 67 -8.07 -20.98 8.27
C PRO A 67 -9.58 -20.82 8.06
N THR A 68 -10.37 -20.71 9.12
CA THR A 68 -11.84 -20.64 9.02
C THR A 68 -12.31 -19.35 8.34
N ILE A 69 -11.56 -18.25 8.51
CA ILE A 69 -11.94 -16.92 8.00
C ILE A 69 -11.43 -16.62 6.58
N THR A 70 -10.56 -17.48 6.04
CA THR A 70 -10.03 -17.36 4.67
C THR A 70 -10.61 -18.41 3.71
N THR A 71 -11.56 -19.23 4.16
CA THR A 71 -12.27 -20.19 3.29
C THR A 71 -13.08 -19.48 2.20
N PRO A 72 -13.36 -20.14 1.06
CA PRO A 72 -14.20 -19.55 0.00
C PRO A 72 -15.58 -19.09 0.49
N ASP A 73 -16.20 -19.81 1.43
CA ASP A 73 -17.49 -19.43 2.00
C ASP A 73 -17.37 -18.25 2.96
N ALA A 74 -16.32 -18.20 3.79
CA ALA A 74 -16.04 -17.05 4.64
C ALA A 74 -15.75 -15.78 3.82
N LEU A 75 -14.95 -15.90 2.75
CA LEU A 75 -14.70 -14.79 1.83
C LEU A 75 -15.98 -14.32 1.15
N ARG A 76 -16.84 -15.25 0.70
CA ARG A 76 -18.15 -14.90 0.13
C ARG A 76 -18.99 -14.14 1.16
N HIS A 77 -19.05 -14.62 2.40
CA HIS A 77 -19.79 -13.95 3.47
C HIS A 77 -19.23 -12.55 3.77
N ALA A 78 -17.92 -12.43 3.94
CA ALA A 78 -17.23 -11.16 4.17
C ALA A 78 -17.44 -10.16 3.02
N SER A 79 -17.52 -10.63 1.77
CA SER A 79 -17.80 -9.78 0.62
C SER A 79 -19.17 -9.08 0.73
N TYR A 80 -20.17 -9.76 1.30
CA TYR A 80 -21.47 -9.14 1.54
C TYR A 80 -21.33 -8.06 2.62
N SER A 81 -20.63 -8.32 3.73
CA SER A 81 -20.44 -7.31 4.77
C SER A 81 -19.70 -6.06 4.26
N VAL A 82 -18.68 -6.22 3.41
CA VAL A 82 -17.83 -5.12 2.93
C VAL A 82 -18.45 -4.39 1.74
N LEU A 83 -19.02 -5.12 0.76
CA LEU A 83 -19.42 -4.55 -0.53
C LEU A 83 -20.94 -4.44 -0.72
N GLN A 84 -21.76 -5.21 0.01
CA GLN A 84 -23.22 -5.14 -0.15
C GLN A 84 -23.81 -3.75 0.14
N PRO A 85 -23.36 -2.99 1.16
CA PRO A 85 -23.84 -1.63 1.37
C PRO A 85 -23.62 -0.74 0.15
N LEU A 86 -22.46 -0.87 -0.51
CA LEU A 86 -22.13 -0.11 -1.71
C LEU A 86 -22.99 -0.48 -2.90
N TRP A 87 -23.23 -1.77 -3.09
CA TRP A 87 -24.12 -2.25 -4.14
C TRP A 87 -25.57 -1.80 -3.93
N ARG A 88 -26.09 -1.93 -2.70
CA ARG A 88 -27.47 -1.52 -2.36
C ARG A 88 -27.68 -0.01 -2.51
N LEU A 89 -26.66 0.79 -2.27
CA LEU A 89 -26.69 2.25 -2.46
C LEU A 89 -26.39 2.68 -3.91
N GLY A 90 -26.10 1.73 -4.82
CA GLY A 90 -25.86 2.01 -6.23
C GLY A 90 -24.46 2.54 -6.57
N TYR A 91 -23.52 2.52 -5.61
CA TYR A 91 -22.13 2.94 -5.86
C TYR A 91 -21.35 1.94 -6.73
N ILE A 92 -21.71 0.65 -6.67
CA ILE A 92 -21.08 -0.40 -7.47
C ILE A 92 -22.14 -1.37 -8.05
N PRO A 93 -21.97 -1.88 -9.28
CA PRO A 93 -22.77 -2.99 -9.78
C PRO A 93 -22.47 -4.31 -9.05
N GLN A 94 -23.47 -5.18 -8.96
CA GLN A 94 -23.37 -6.50 -8.30
C GLN A 94 -22.24 -7.37 -8.84
N ILE A 95 -21.92 -7.24 -10.14
CA ILE A 95 -20.83 -8.00 -10.78
C ILE A 95 -19.47 -7.71 -10.13
N MET A 96 -19.23 -6.50 -9.61
CA MET A 96 -17.98 -6.18 -8.91
C MET A 96 -17.85 -6.95 -7.59
N VAL A 97 -18.95 -7.24 -6.89
CA VAL A 97 -18.94 -8.07 -5.68
C VAL A 97 -18.49 -9.50 -6.02
N GLY A 98 -19.07 -10.09 -7.07
CA GLY A 98 -18.70 -11.44 -7.51
C GLY A 98 -17.26 -11.53 -8.04
N ASN A 99 -16.79 -10.50 -8.75
CA ASN A 99 -15.42 -10.44 -9.25
C ASN A 99 -14.40 -10.30 -8.12
N ALA A 100 -14.71 -9.49 -7.10
CA ALA A 100 -13.81 -9.33 -5.95
C ALA A 100 -13.55 -10.66 -5.25
N VAL A 101 -14.58 -11.48 -4.99
CA VAL A 101 -14.42 -12.81 -4.38
C VAL A 101 -13.53 -13.73 -5.23
N LYS A 102 -13.69 -13.72 -6.56
CA LYS A 102 -12.88 -14.55 -7.48
C LYS A 102 -11.41 -14.15 -7.50
N ASN A 103 -11.12 -12.89 -7.23
CA ASN A 103 -9.78 -12.32 -7.24
C ASN A 103 -9.04 -12.51 -5.91
N ILE A 104 -9.72 -12.94 -4.84
CA ILE A 104 -9.09 -13.20 -3.53
C ILE A 104 -8.84 -14.70 -3.37
N ARG A 105 -7.59 -15.04 -3.09
CA ARG A 105 -7.16 -16.36 -2.68
C ARG A 105 -6.83 -16.35 -1.19
N GLY A 106 -7.60 -17.10 -0.41
CA GLY A 106 -7.30 -17.31 1.02
C GLY A 106 -6.16 -18.30 1.23
N VAL A 107 -5.25 -17.97 2.15
CA VAL A 107 -4.14 -18.83 2.61
C VAL A 107 -4.01 -18.75 4.12
N HIS A 108 -3.40 -19.77 4.74
CA HIS A 108 -3.24 -19.85 6.20
C HIS A 108 -1.81 -20.14 6.66
N THR A 109 -0.86 -20.15 5.72
CA THR A 109 0.59 -20.23 5.97
C THR A 109 1.29 -19.07 5.26
N LEU A 110 2.43 -18.63 5.79
CA LEU A 110 3.21 -17.56 5.15
C LEU A 110 3.92 -18.07 3.89
N GLU A 111 4.26 -19.36 3.84
CA GLU A 111 4.72 -20.05 2.64
C GLU A 111 3.66 -19.98 1.54
N GLY A 112 2.38 -20.21 1.88
CA GLY A 112 1.27 -20.06 0.94
C GLY A 112 1.15 -18.65 0.39
N VAL A 113 1.49 -17.62 1.18
CA VAL A 113 1.60 -16.25 0.65
C VAL A 113 2.73 -16.14 -0.37
N ALA A 114 3.90 -16.68 -0.03
CA ALA A 114 5.09 -16.60 -0.88
C ALA A 114 4.98 -17.40 -2.19
N GLU A 115 4.30 -18.55 -2.18
CA GLU A 115 4.00 -19.37 -3.36
C GLU A 115 3.25 -18.60 -4.46
N HIS A 116 2.45 -17.61 -4.06
CA HIS A 116 1.74 -16.73 -4.99
C HIS A 116 2.57 -15.52 -5.44
N ALA A 117 3.82 -15.40 -5.00
CA ALA A 117 4.81 -14.42 -5.41
C ALA A 117 4.29 -12.96 -5.47
N PRO A 118 3.66 -12.42 -4.40
CA PRO A 118 3.16 -11.05 -4.40
C PRO A 118 4.30 -10.03 -4.58
N GLN A 119 4.05 -9.01 -5.41
CA GLN A 119 5.01 -7.91 -5.61
C GLN A 119 4.91 -6.85 -4.50
N LEU A 120 3.76 -6.78 -3.83
CA LEU A 120 3.47 -5.93 -2.70
C LEU A 120 2.75 -6.75 -1.64
N ILE A 121 3.18 -6.65 -0.39
CA ILE A 121 2.48 -7.20 0.76
C ILE A 121 2.10 -6.08 1.71
N ILE A 122 0.86 -6.06 2.19
CA ILE A 122 0.36 -5.10 3.17
C ILE A 122 -0.01 -5.84 4.46
N GLU A 123 0.69 -5.50 5.52
CA GLU A 123 0.51 -6.03 6.86
C GLU A 123 -0.58 -5.26 7.61
N ALA A 124 -1.61 -5.97 8.08
CA ALA A 124 -2.77 -5.43 8.79
C ALA A 124 -3.17 -6.30 10.01
N ILE A 125 -2.17 -6.79 10.74
CA ILE A 125 -2.29 -7.56 11.99
C ILE A 125 -2.41 -6.62 13.21
N PRO A 126 -2.70 -7.14 14.42
CA PRO A 126 -2.76 -6.36 15.65
C PRO A 126 -1.53 -5.46 15.90
N GLU A 127 -1.74 -4.36 16.61
CA GLU A 127 -0.72 -3.34 16.93
C GLU A 127 0.26 -3.81 18.02
N ASP A 128 1.08 -4.81 17.68
CA ASP A 128 2.18 -5.30 18.48
C ASP A 128 3.50 -5.20 17.69
N LEU A 129 4.44 -4.43 18.22
CA LEU A 129 5.71 -4.14 17.53
C LEU A 129 6.56 -5.40 17.34
N ALA A 130 6.62 -6.28 18.34
CA ALA A 130 7.45 -7.48 18.26
C ALA A 130 6.87 -8.46 17.23
N LEU A 131 5.55 -8.64 17.25
CA LEU A 131 4.82 -9.48 16.30
C LEU A 131 4.99 -8.99 14.85
N LYS A 132 4.82 -7.68 14.60
CA LYS A 132 5.01 -7.11 13.26
C LYS A 132 6.45 -7.29 12.78
N LYS A 133 7.44 -7.07 13.63
CA LYS A 133 8.86 -7.26 13.27
C LYS A 133 9.18 -8.71 12.93
N SER A 134 8.72 -9.67 13.72
CA SER A 134 8.97 -11.09 13.46
C SER A 134 8.32 -11.53 12.15
N LEU A 135 7.05 -11.15 11.94
CA LEU A 135 6.31 -11.43 10.72
C LEU A 135 6.98 -10.86 9.47
N LEU A 136 7.34 -9.57 9.48
CA LEU A 136 7.94 -8.91 8.33
C LEU A 136 9.27 -9.57 7.95
N ARG A 137 10.10 -9.91 8.96
CA ARG A 137 11.37 -10.61 8.75
C ARG A 137 11.17 -11.99 8.13
N GLU A 138 10.14 -12.71 8.56
CA GLU A 138 9.80 -14.04 8.02
C GLU A 138 9.32 -13.94 6.57
N LEU A 139 8.39 -13.02 6.29
CA LEU A 139 7.95 -12.72 4.92
C LEU A 139 9.13 -12.34 4.01
N GLU A 140 10.09 -11.56 4.51
CA GLU A 140 11.28 -11.22 3.73
C GLU A 140 12.16 -12.43 3.41
N ARG A 141 12.21 -13.44 4.27
CA ARG A 141 12.95 -14.69 3.98
C ARG A 141 12.24 -15.54 2.93
N LEU A 142 10.92 -15.54 2.95
CA LEU A 142 10.10 -16.36 2.05
C LEU A 142 9.88 -15.72 0.68
N THR A 143 9.94 -14.38 0.58
CA THR A 143 9.64 -13.64 -0.64
C THR A 143 10.89 -13.12 -1.35
N PRO A 144 10.83 -12.92 -2.69
CA PRO A 144 11.93 -12.36 -3.45
C PRO A 144 12.44 -11.02 -2.88
N PRO A 145 13.74 -10.68 -3.06
CA PRO A 145 14.28 -9.42 -2.60
C PRO A 145 13.55 -8.17 -3.12
N THR A 146 12.89 -8.27 -4.27
CA THR A 146 12.15 -7.19 -4.95
C THR A 146 10.72 -6.97 -4.45
N THR A 147 10.20 -7.86 -3.57
CA THR A 147 8.88 -7.71 -2.95
C THR A 147 8.90 -6.52 -2.00
N ILE A 148 7.92 -5.62 -2.16
CA ILE A 148 7.72 -4.47 -1.28
C ILE A 148 6.84 -4.91 -0.11
N LEU A 149 7.23 -4.55 1.11
CA LEU A 149 6.43 -4.75 2.31
C LEU A 149 5.87 -3.42 2.81
N GLY A 150 4.59 -3.42 3.15
CA GLY A 150 3.88 -2.28 3.70
C GLY A 150 3.26 -2.62 5.05
N THR A 151 3.19 -1.67 5.97
CA THR A 151 2.36 -1.81 7.18
C THR A 151 1.20 -0.83 7.15
N SER A 152 0.01 -1.29 7.50
CA SER A 152 -1.17 -0.44 7.75
C SER A 152 -1.24 0.03 9.21
N SER A 153 -0.16 -0.14 9.98
CA SER A 153 -0.05 0.34 11.36
C SER A 153 -0.51 1.80 11.49
N ILE A 154 -1.35 2.03 12.49
CA ILE A 154 -1.87 3.36 12.79
C ILE A 154 -1.11 4.00 13.94
N SER A 155 -0.68 3.22 14.93
CA SER A 155 -0.19 3.73 16.22
C SER A 155 1.33 3.62 16.34
N LEU A 156 1.93 2.58 15.76
CA LEU A 156 3.37 2.36 15.84
C LEU A 156 4.12 3.21 14.82
N ASN A 157 5.33 3.65 15.20
CA ASN A 157 6.21 4.39 14.31
C ASN A 157 6.75 3.47 13.20
N VAL A 158 6.63 3.92 11.95
CA VAL A 158 7.12 3.16 10.79
C VAL A 158 8.62 2.86 10.87
N ASN A 159 9.42 3.74 11.45
CA ASN A 159 10.87 3.51 11.63
C ASN A 159 11.13 2.41 12.65
N ASP A 160 10.33 2.36 13.72
CA ASP A 160 10.48 1.32 14.72
C ASP A 160 10.16 -0.05 14.11
N ILE A 161 9.11 -0.15 13.29
CA ILE A 161 8.78 -1.38 12.55
C ILE A 161 9.88 -1.72 11.54
N ALA A 162 10.33 -0.75 10.75
CA ALA A 162 11.37 -0.91 9.71
C ALA A 162 12.69 -1.46 10.28
N ALA A 163 13.02 -1.14 11.53
CA ALA A 163 14.20 -1.68 12.21
C ALA A 163 14.18 -3.21 12.41
N GLY A 164 13.02 -3.86 12.22
CA GLY A 164 12.91 -5.33 12.20
C GLY A 164 13.22 -5.97 10.85
N CYS A 165 13.14 -5.19 9.77
CA CYS A 165 13.26 -5.67 8.39
C CYS A 165 14.71 -5.96 7.99
N LEU A 166 14.89 -6.97 7.15
CA LEU A 166 16.14 -7.35 6.48
C LEU A 166 16.44 -6.44 5.29
N ARG A 167 15.41 -5.91 4.62
CA ARG A 167 15.48 -5.05 3.43
C ARG A 167 14.64 -3.79 3.63
N PRO A 168 15.00 -2.91 4.59
CA PRO A 168 14.19 -1.74 4.95
C PRO A 168 14.02 -0.72 3.80
N ALA A 169 14.86 -0.78 2.76
CA ALA A 169 14.69 -0.01 1.52
C ALA A 169 13.39 -0.32 0.77
N ASN A 170 12.87 -1.55 0.92
CA ASN A 170 11.64 -2.02 0.27
C ASN A 170 10.45 -2.03 1.24
N PHE A 171 10.52 -1.23 2.31
CA PHE A 171 9.49 -1.14 3.33
C PHE A 171 8.93 0.27 3.48
N LEU A 172 7.63 0.41 3.73
CA LEU A 172 6.97 1.69 4.02
C LEU A 172 5.65 1.51 4.79
N GLY A 173 5.13 2.59 5.37
CA GLY A 173 3.75 2.65 5.84
C GLY A 173 2.79 2.84 4.68
N ILE A 174 1.72 2.03 4.63
CA ILE A 174 0.64 2.09 3.64
C ILE A 174 -0.69 2.05 4.40
N ARG A 175 -1.19 3.22 4.75
CA ARG A 175 -2.37 3.36 5.60
C ARG A 175 -3.58 3.72 4.76
N PHE A 176 -4.45 2.74 4.54
CA PHE A 176 -5.77 2.95 3.96
C PHE A 176 -6.69 3.62 4.99
N MET A 177 -7.50 4.59 4.56
CA MET A 177 -8.53 5.14 5.44
C MET A 177 -9.71 4.19 5.51
N HIS A 178 -10.33 4.08 6.68
CA HIS A 178 -11.55 3.30 6.83
C HIS A 178 -12.78 4.22 6.74
N PRO A 179 -13.81 3.89 5.93
CA PRO A 179 -13.98 2.65 5.13
C PRO A 179 -13.17 2.66 3.81
N CYS A 180 -12.36 1.61 3.56
CA CYS A 180 -11.38 1.57 2.46
C CYS A 180 -12.01 1.63 1.05
N VAL A 181 -13.19 1.04 0.93
CA VAL A 181 -13.97 0.96 -0.31
C VAL A 181 -14.66 2.28 -0.67
N LEU A 182 -14.74 3.23 0.27
CA LEU A 182 -15.38 4.54 0.07
C LEU A 182 -14.37 5.68 0.04
N ILE A 183 -13.32 5.57 0.84
CA ILE A 183 -12.31 6.63 0.97
C ILE A 183 -11.12 6.25 0.10
N PRO A 184 -10.88 6.94 -1.03
CA PRO A 184 -9.78 6.60 -1.94
C PRO A 184 -8.41 7.00 -1.36
N PHE A 185 -8.38 7.72 -0.24
CA PHE A 185 -7.15 8.24 0.33
C PHE A 185 -6.31 7.15 0.98
N VAL A 186 -5.04 7.08 0.59
CA VAL A 186 -4.01 6.24 1.20
C VAL A 186 -2.86 7.13 1.63
N GLU A 187 -2.49 7.03 2.90
CA GLU A 187 -1.29 7.71 3.40
C GLU A 187 -0.08 6.80 3.22
N LEU A 188 0.94 7.32 2.55
CA LEU A 188 2.24 6.66 2.40
C LEU A 188 3.27 7.32 3.31
N THR A 189 3.87 6.53 4.19
CA THR A 189 4.88 7.00 5.15
C THR A 189 6.19 6.28 4.92
N ALA A 190 7.18 6.97 4.35
CA ALA A 190 8.53 6.44 4.23
C ALA A 190 9.18 6.33 5.63
N SER A 191 9.88 5.22 5.86
CA SER A 191 10.88 5.15 6.92
C SER A 191 12.15 5.89 6.50
N ALA A 192 13.07 6.12 7.43
CA ALA A 192 14.37 6.73 7.16
C ALA A 192 15.22 5.93 6.17
N SER A 193 14.93 4.64 5.98
CA SER A 193 15.66 3.74 5.10
C SER A 193 14.93 3.42 3.81
N THR A 194 13.67 3.85 3.65
CA THR A 194 12.85 3.54 2.47
C THR A 194 13.46 4.18 1.22
N ASP A 195 13.63 3.37 0.16
CA ASP A 195 14.08 3.88 -1.12
C ASP A 195 12.99 4.78 -1.75
N PRO A 196 13.32 5.99 -2.24
CA PRO A 196 12.38 6.80 -3.00
C PRO A 196 11.71 6.06 -4.17
N GLU A 197 12.39 5.13 -4.83
CA GLU A 197 11.81 4.32 -5.91
C GLU A 197 10.72 3.38 -5.39
N THR A 198 10.91 2.77 -4.22
CA THR A 198 9.87 1.96 -3.56
C THR A 198 8.60 2.77 -3.32
N LEU A 199 8.74 4.00 -2.80
CA LEU A 199 7.61 4.90 -2.55
C LEU A 199 6.87 5.23 -3.86
N LEU A 200 7.62 5.60 -4.92
CA LEU A 200 7.06 5.95 -6.21
C LEU A 200 6.36 4.76 -6.88
N ARG A 201 6.91 3.55 -6.75
CA ARG A 201 6.31 2.33 -7.30
C ARG A 201 4.97 2.00 -6.64
N VAL A 202 4.90 2.10 -5.31
CA VAL A 202 3.63 1.92 -4.57
C VAL A 202 2.63 3.03 -4.90
N GLN A 203 3.07 4.29 -4.94
CA GLN A 203 2.20 5.41 -5.31
C GLN A 203 1.63 5.24 -6.73
N SER A 204 2.47 4.84 -7.68
CA SER A 204 2.06 4.60 -9.07
C SER A 204 1.07 3.45 -9.17
N TYR A 205 1.33 2.33 -8.49
CA TYR A 205 0.39 1.22 -8.41
C TYR A 205 -0.95 1.63 -7.78
N LEU A 206 -0.94 2.31 -6.64
CA LEU A 206 -2.17 2.73 -5.97
C LEU A 206 -3.02 3.66 -6.85
N SER A 207 -2.38 4.45 -7.71
CA SER A 207 -3.08 5.28 -8.69
C SER A 207 -3.81 4.46 -9.77
N THR A 208 -3.29 3.30 -10.17
CA THR A 208 -3.95 2.41 -11.15
C THR A 208 -5.24 1.77 -10.59
N VAL A 209 -5.32 1.63 -9.27
CA VAL A 209 -6.51 1.16 -8.54
C VAL A 209 -7.31 2.32 -7.93
N HIS A 210 -7.21 3.50 -8.53
CA HIS A 210 -8.01 4.69 -8.25
C HIS A 210 -7.86 5.23 -6.81
N LYS A 211 -6.72 4.96 -6.16
CA LYS A 211 -6.37 5.54 -4.87
C LYS A 211 -5.59 6.83 -5.01
N ILE A 212 -5.86 7.74 -4.08
CA ILE A 212 -5.22 9.05 -3.99
C ILE A 212 -4.20 8.97 -2.86
N CYS A 213 -2.92 9.00 -3.22
CA CYS A 213 -1.84 8.94 -2.25
C CYS A 213 -1.50 10.33 -1.73
N SER A 214 -1.30 10.43 -0.41
CA SER A 214 -0.55 11.55 0.18
C SER A 214 0.76 11.04 0.72
N THR A 215 1.83 11.76 0.37
CA THR A 215 3.16 11.55 0.90
C THR A 215 3.48 12.70 1.85
N GLY A 216 3.79 12.41 3.10
CA GLY A 216 4.21 13.44 4.03
C GLY A 216 4.66 12.84 5.34
N PRO A 217 5.46 13.57 6.15
CA PRO A 217 5.68 13.17 7.52
C PRO A 217 4.34 13.32 8.25
N THR A 218 3.66 12.22 8.54
CA THR A 218 2.57 12.22 9.50
C THR A 218 3.12 12.84 10.78
N ARG A 219 2.35 13.68 11.49
CA ARG A 219 2.80 14.37 12.73
C ARG A 219 3.50 13.46 13.76
N ARG A 220 3.33 12.13 13.68
CA ARG A 220 3.97 11.09 14.51
C ARG A 220 5.41 10.73 14.15
N VAL A 221 5.91 11.08 12.96
CA VAL A 221 7.32 10.87 12.53
C VAL A 221 8.26 12.00 13.01
N LEU A 222 7.69 13.09 13.55
CA LEU A 222 8.47 14.24 14.01
C LEU A 222 8.97 14.07 15.46
N ASN A 223 9.88 13.12 15.69
CA ASN A 223 10.76 13.21 16.85
C ASN A 223 11.93 14.20 16.54
N VAL A 224 11.68 15.46 16.90
CA VAL A 224 12.56 16.56 17.36
C VAL A 224 13.79 17.01 16.54
N ARG A 225 14.41 16.25 15.64
CA ARG A 225 15.62 16.73 14.90
C ARG A 225 15.43 17.13 13.43
N VAL A 226 14.41 16.61 12.75
CA VAL A 226 14.17 16.93 11.32
C VAL A 226 13.38 18.23 11.12
N SER A 227 12.62 18.65 12.14
CA SER A 227 11.82 19.89 12.14
C SER A 227 12.67 21.16 11.93
N TRP A 228 13.89 21.19 12.45
CA TRP A 228 14.76 22.38 12.36
C TRP A 228 15.37 22.60 10.97
N LYS A 229 15.71 21.53 10.24
CA LYS A 229 16.32 21.63 8.89
C LYS A 229 15.32 22.05 7.81
N LEU A 230 14.05 21.69 7.94
CA LEU A 230 13.01 22.09 6.99
C LEU A 230 12.49 23.50 7.26
N LYS A 231 12.35 23.91 8.53
CA LYS A 231 11.98 25.29 8.87
C LYS A 231 13.04 26.32 8.48
N SER A 232 14.33 25.99 8.61
CA SER A 232 15.41 26.93 8.26
C SER A 232 15.52 27.21 6.76
N ASN A 233 15.04 26.30 5.90
CA ASN A 233 15.10 26.45 4.44
C ASN A 233 13.87 27.13 3.83
N LEU A 234 12.75 27.18 4.56
CA LEU A 234 11.51 27.81 4.10
C LEU A 234 11.35 29.28 4.52
N GLN A 235 12.17 29.77 5.45
CA GLN A 235 12.12 31.17 5.93
C GLN A 235 13.07 32.14 5.22
N LYS A 236 13.77 31.74 4.15
CA LYS A 236 14.75 32.59 3.44
C LYS A 236 14.34 33.02 2.02
N ARG A 237 13.05 33.16 1.73
CA ARG A 237 12.61 33.87 0.52
C ARG A 237 11.76 35.08 0.92
N PRO A 238 12.31 36.31 0.88
CA PRO A 238 11.48 37.50 0.96
C PRO A 238 10.59 37.53 -0.28
N PHE A 239 9.31 37.83 -0.08
CA PHE A 239 8.40 38.23 -1.15
C PHE A 239 8.89 39.57 -1.69
N ASN A 240 9.43 39.55 -2.91
CA ASN A 240 9.51 40.69 -3.83
C ASN A 240 9.00 40.20 -5.18
#